data_AF-A0A2V9D7N9-F1
#
_entry.id   AF-A0A2V9D7N9-F1
#
_cell.length_a   1.000
_cell.length_b   1.000
_cell.length_c   1.000
_cell.angle_alpha   90.00
_cell.angle_beta   90.00
_cell.angle_gamma   90.00
#
_symmetry.space_group_name_H-M   'P 1'
#
loop_
_entity.id
_entity.type
_entity.pdbx_description
1 polymer ?
#
loop_
_entity_poly.entity_id
_entity_poly.type
_entity_poly.pdbx_seq_one_letter_code
_entity_poly.pdbx_strand_id
1 'polypeptide(L)'
;MPFTGSGYAFDQATIATVYEVGAVYGLFKPSARAGWSDCLYVGKTDNLRRRLAEHLSNPPVAAATQFFAEVLASEQHRAEREAALLLEFQPPKNAGILVKHH
;
A
#
# COMPACT_ATOMS: atom_id res chain seq x y z
N MET A 1 -11.86 -7.59 -3.02
CA MET A 1 -10.81 -6.62 -2.61
C MET A 1 -10.12 -6.14 -3.88
N PRO A 2 -9.92 -4.82 -4.06
CA PRO A 2 -9.44 -4.22 -5.31
C PRO A 2 -8.03 -4.62 -5.75
N PHE A 3 -7.14 -4.96 -4.81
CA PHE A 3 -5.80 -5.46 -5.13
C PHE A 3 -5.87 -6.87 -5.75
N THR A 4 -5.09 -7.11 -6.81
CA THR A 4 -4.92 -8.44 -7.42
C THR A 4 -3.84 -9.22 -6.68
N GLY A 5 -4.11 -9.60 -5.43
CA GLY A 5 -3.14 -10.34 -4.63
C GLY A 5 -3.63 -10.76 -3.25
N SER A 6 -2.82 -11.60 -2.60
CA SER A 6 -3.02 -11.98 -1.20
C SER A 6 -2.56 -10.86 -0.25
N GLY A 7 -3.15 -10.85 0.93
CA GLY A 7 -2.74 -9.96 2.02
C GLY A 7 -1.60 -10.57 2.80
N TYR A 8 -0.62 -9.76 3.13
CA TYR A 8 0.55 -10.14 3.90
C TYR A 8 0.57 -9.39 5.23
N ALA A 9 1.17 -10.00 6.26
CA ALA A 9 1.39 -9.32 7.52
C ALA A 9 2.38 -8.15 7.33
N PHE A 10 2.07 -7.00 7.92
CA PHE A 10 2.96 -5.85 7.89
C PHE A 10 3.91 -5.90 9.09
N ASP A 11 4.91 -6.76 9.00
CA ASP A 11 5.94 -6.97 10.01
C ASP A 11 7.33 -7.20 9.39
N GLN A 12 8.36 -7.14 10.23
CA GLN A 12 9.76 -7.24 9.81
C GLN A 12 10.07 -8.58 9.13
N ALA A 13 9.53 -9.68 9.65
CA ALA A 13 9.81 -11.02 9.15
C ALA A 13 9.24 -11.21 7.74
N THR A 14 8.02 -10.75 7.51
CA THR A 14 7.36 -10.80 6.20
C THR A 14 8.07 -9.88 5.22
N ILE A 15 8.39 -8.64 5.61
CA ILE A 15 9.10 -7.68 4.75
C ILE A 15 10.45 -8.21 4.29
N ALA A 16 11.19 -8.94 5.14
CA ALA A 16 12.47 -9.54 4.77
C ALA A 16 12.37 -10.55 3.61
N THR A 17 11.18 -11.12 3.36
CA THR A 17 10.93 -12.07 2.26
C THR A 17 10.43 -11.41 0.97
N VAL A 18 10.02 -10.14 1.01
CA VAL A 18 9.47 -9.42 -0.15
C VAL A 18 10.58 -9.14 -1.17
N TYR A 19 10.32 -9.26 -2.47
CA TYR A 19 11.31 -8.93 -3.51
C TYR A 19 11.52 -7.42 -3.68
N GLU A 20 12.73 -7.02 -4.08
CA GLU A 20 13.09 -5.63 -4.44
C GLU A 20 12.64 -5.31 -5.86
N VAL A 21 11.36 -5.02 -6.01
CA VAL A 21 10.73 -4.76 -7.33
C VAL A 21 9.84 -3.52 -7.28
N GLY A 22 9.59 -2.97 -8.47
CA GLY A 22 8.61 -1.90 -8.65
C GLY A 22 7.19 -2.42 -8.44
N ALA A 23 6.42 -1.73 -7.60
CA ALA A 23 5.08 -2.15 -7.23
C ALA A 23 4.17 -0.98 -6.86
N VAL A 24 2.86 -1.24 -6.89
CA VAL A 24 1.86 -0.47 -6.14
C VAL A 24 1.48 -1.27 -4.92
N TYR A 25 1.31 -0.61 -3.78
CA TYR A 25 1.00 -1.27 -2.52
C TYR A 25 -0.04 -0.47 -1.73
N GLY A 26 -0.72 -1.15 -0.82
CA GLY A 26 -1.61 -0.54 0.14
C GLY A 26 -1.39 -1.08 1.54
N LEU A 27 -1.58 -0.22 2.54
CA LEU A 27 -1.49 -0.56 3.96
C LEU A 27 -2.90 -0.59 4.56
N PHE A 28 -3.18 -1.62 5.34
CA PHE A 28 -4.52 -1.93 5.83
C PHE A 28 -4.50 -2.28 7.31
N LYS A 29 -5.68 -2.11 7.93
CA LYS A 29 -5.99 -2.66 9.25
C LYS A 29 -7.24 -3.54 9.18
N PRO A 30 -7.43 -4.48 10.11
CA PRO A 30 -8.71 -5.15 10.27
C PRO A 30 -9.82 -4.12 10.51
N SER A 31 -10.94 -4.31 9.81
CA SER A 31 -12.16 -3.53 10.01
C SER A 31 -12.92 -4.04 11.23
N ALA A 32 -13.88 -3.24 11.73
CA ALA A 32 -14.81 -3.70 12.76
C ALA A 32 -15.73 -4.84 12.25
N ARG A 33 -15.92 -4.92 10.92
CA ARG A 33 -16.63 -6.03 10.28
C ARG A 33 -15.70 -7.22 10.12
N ALA A 34 -16.04 -8.34 10.74
CA ALA A 34 -15.27 -9.57 10.64
C ALA A 34 -15.03 -9.98 9.17
N GLY A 35 -13.78 -10.28 8.83
CA GLY A 35 -13.37 -10.65 7.48
C GLY A 35 -13.16 -9.47 6.51
N TRP A 36 -13.23 -8.23 6.99
CA TRP A 36 -12.96 -7.04 6.19
C TRP A 36 -11.73 -6.29 6.72
N SER A 37 -11.09 -5.54 5.83
CA SER A 37 -9.96 -4.68 6.17
C SER A 37 -10.21 -3.27 5.62
N ASP A 38 -9.86 -2.25 6.40
CA ASP A 38 -9.95 -0.86 5.99
C ASP A 38 -8.61 -0.45 5.35
N CYS A 39 -8.68 0.13 4.15
CA CYS A 39 -7.53 0.70 3.47
C CYS A 39 -7.13 2.02 4.13
N LEU A 40 -5.88 2.11 4.59
CA LEU A 40 -5.36 3.27 5.30
C LEU A 40 -4.51 4.16 4.41
N TYR A 41 -3.77 3.55 3.48
CA TYR A 41 -2.82 4.22 2.62
C TYR A 41 -2.61 3.42 1.34
N VAL A 42 -2.43 4.10 0.22
CA VAL A 42 -1.97 3.52 -1.05
C VAL A 42 -0.75 4.30 -1.53
N GLY A 43 0.23 3.59 -2.07
CA GLY A 43 1.42 4.21 -2.65
C GLY A 43 2.04 3.37 -3.76
N LYS A 44 2.87 3.98 -4.58
CA LYS A 44 3.77 3.29 -5.52
C LYS A 44 5.24 3.40 -5.14
N THR A 45 6.05 2.50 -5.67
CA THR A 45 7.49 2.46 -5.41
C THR A 45 8.23 1.70 -6.52
N ASP A 46 9.51 2.01 -6.70
CA ASP A 46 10.47 1.27 -7.53
C ASP A 46 11.10 0.08 -6.80
N ASN A 47 11.06 0.11 -5.47
CA ASN A 47 11.58 -0.92 -4.58
C ASN A 47 10.61 -1.15 -3.42
N LEU A 48 9.85 -2.24 -3.49
CA LEU A 48 8.82 -2.57 -2.52
C LEU A 48 9.38 -2.88 -1.14
N ARG A 49 10.40 -3.75 -1.05
CA ARG A 49 11.03 -4.12 0.23
C ARG A 49 11.52 -2.90 1.00
N ARG A 50 12.32 -2.03 0.34
CA ARG A 50 12.85 -0.81 0.94
C ARG A 50 11.73 0.09 1.46
N ARG A 51 10.71 0.32 0.64
CA ARG A 51 9.60 1.21 1.00
C ARG A 51 8.78 0.67 2.17
N LEU A 52 8.52 -0.63 2.23
CA LEU A 52 7.82 -1.24 3.35
C LEU A 52 8.65 -1.16 4.64
N ALA A 53 9.96 -1.37 4.58
CA ALA A 53 10.85 -1.25 5.74
C ALA A 53 10.93 0.19 6.28
N GLU A 54 10.98 1.18 5.39
CA GLU A 54 10.87 2.61 5.75
C GLU A 54 9.57 2.89 6.51
N HIS A 55 8.44 2.39 5.99
CA HIS A 55 7.15 2.55 6.64
C HIS A 55 7.03 1.75 7.93
N LEU A 56 7.71 0.62 8.09
CA LEU A 56 7.69 -0.09 9.37
C LEU A 56 8.41 0.71 10.46
N SER A 57 9.50 1.40 10.10
CA SER A 57 10.29 2.22 11.01
C SER A 57 9.65 3.58 11.28
N ASN A 58 8.99 4.16 10.28
CA ASN A 58 8.28 5.43 10.36
C ASN A 58 6.91 5.32 9.69
N PRO A 59 5.90 4.78 10.41
CA PRO A 59 4.64 4.42 9.79
C PRO A 59 3.86 5.63 9.30
N PRO A 60 3.46 5.65 8.01
CA PRO A 60 2.57 6.69 7.50
C PRO A 60 1.20 6.58 8.19
N VAL A 61 0.85 5.37 8.67
CA VAL A 61 -0.34 5.11 9.48
C VAL A 61 -0.04 4.08 10.57
N ALA A 62 -0.16 4.49 11.84
CA ALA A 62 0.21 3.68 13.00
C ALA A 62 -0.59 2.37 13.19
N ALA A 63 -1.78 2.28 12.59
CA ALA A 63 -2.67 1.13 12.76
C ALA A 63 -2.53 0.05 11.67
N ALA A 64 -1.62 0.22 10.71
CA ALA A 64 -1.44 -0.74 9.64
C ALA A 64 -0.86 -2.06 10.19
N THR A 65 -1.53 -3.18 9.90
CA THR A 65 -1.07 -4.52 10.29
C THR A 65 -0.96 -5.47 9.10
N GLN A 66 -1.45 -5.04 7.94
CA GLN A 66 -1.45 -5.83 6.71
C GLN A 66 -1.05 -4.95 5.53
N PHE A 67 -0.44 -5.56 4.51
CA PHE A 67 -0.22 -4.90 3.24
C PHE A 67 -0.62 -5.79 2.07
N PHE A 68 -0.95 -5.14 0.96
CA PHE A 68 -1.19 -5.76 -0.35
C PHE A 68 -0.26 -5.10 -1.34
N ALA A 69 0.19 -5.83 -2.36
CA ALA A 69 1.04 -5.28 -3.40
C ALA A 69 0.82 -5.95 -4.75
N GLU A 70 0.97 -5.16 -5.81
CA GLU A 70 0.95 -5.57 -7.22
C GLU A 70 2.27 -5.19 -7.87
N VAL A 71 3.01 -6.18 -8.35
CA VAL A 71 4.27 -5.96 -9.07
C VAL A 71 3.97 -5.44 -10.47
N LEU A 72 4.46 -4.26 -10.77
CA LEU A 72 4.25 -3.57 -12.04
C LEU A 72 5.57 -2.98 -12.49
N ALA A 73 6.10 -3.45 -13.62
CA ALA A 73 7.44 -3.08 -14.09
C ALA A 73 7.55 -1.60 -14.53
N SER A 74 6.51 -1.08 -15.19
CA SER A 74 6.49 0.30 -15.70
C SER A 74 6.05 1.30 -14.63
N GLU A 75 6.76 2.42 -14.54
CA GLU A 75 6.37 3.54 -13.67
C GLU A 75 5.01 4.13 -14.07
N GLN A 76 4.72 4.17 -15.37
CA GLN A 76 3.43 4.66 -15.87
C GLN A 76 2.29 3.75 -15.37
N HIS A 77 2.42 2.44 -15.53
CA HIS A 77 1.40 1.50 -15.04
C HIS A 77 1.24 1.57 -13.52
N ARG A 78 2.33 1.77 -12.77
CA ARG A 78 2.25 2.00 -11.32
C ARG A 78 1.46 3.26 -10.99
N ALA A 79 1.68 4.36 -11.72
CA ALA A 79 0.95 5.61 -11.51
C ALA A 79 -0.55 5.46 -11.81
N GLU A 80 -0.89 4.86 -12.95
CA GLU A 80 -2.28 4.61 -13.34
C GLU A 80 -3.00 3.70 -12.31
N ARG A 81 -2.31 2.66 -11.85
CA ARG A 81 -2.88 1.73 -10.87
C ARG A 81 -3.02 2.35 -9.48
N GLU A 82 -2.04 3.13 -9.02
CA GLU A 82 -2.13 3.91 -7.79
C GLU A 82 -3.34 4.86 -7.84
N ALA A 83 -3.51 5.61 -8.93
CA ALA A 83 -4.64 6.53 -9.10
C ALA A 83 -5.99 5.80 -9.03
N ALA A 84 -6.13 4.65 -9.69
CA ALA A 84 -7.34 3.84 -9.65
C ALA A 84 -7.66 3.35 -8.22
N LEU A 85 -6.64 2.87 -7.49
CA LEU A 85 -6.81 2.40 -6.12
C LEU A 85 -7.11 3.53 -5.13
N LEU A 86 -6.55 4.72 -5.34
CA LEU A 86 -6.88 5.91 -4.56
C LEU A 86 -8.34 6.35 -4.75
N LEU A 87 -8.84 6.31 -5.99
CA LEU A 87 -10.24 6.59 -6.30
C LEU A 87 -11.19 5.57 -5.66
N GLU A 88 -10.81 4.29 -5.68
CA GLU A 88 -11.65 3.20 -5.20
C GLU A 88 -11.68 3.11 -3.67
N PHE A 89 -10.54 3.26 -3.01
CA PHE A 89 -10.45 3.14 -1.55
C PHE A 89 -10.65 4.45 -0.80
N GLN A 90 -10.39 5.59 -1.45
CA GLN A 90 -10.37 6.93 -0.82
C GLN A 90 -9.67 6.93 0.55
N PRO A 91 -8.42 6.43 0.63
CA PRO A 91 -7.78 6.18 1.91
C PRO A 91 -7.57 7.50 2.66
N PRO A 92 -7.94 7.56 3.95
CA PRO A 92 -8.04 8.82 4.70
C PRO A 92 -6.72 9.57 4.81
N LYS A 93 -5.58 8.88 4.64
CA LYS A 93 -4.24 9.47 4.78
C LYS A 93 -3.60 9.89 3.45
N ASN A 94 -4.21 9.57 2.31
CA ASN A 94 -3.81 10.14 1.02
C ASN A 94 -4.58 11.43 0.68
N ALA A 95 -5.59 11.80 1.46
CA ALA A 95 -6.39 13.02 1.27
C ALA A 95 -5.55 14.31 1.27
N GLY A 96 -4.36 14.32 1.91
CA GLY A 96 -3.41 15.43 1.86
C GLY A 96 -2.46 15.45 0.65
N ILE A 97 -2.38 14.35 -0.11
CA ILE A 97 -1.50 14.22 -1.29
C ILE A 97 -2.24 14.66 -2.57
N LEU A 98 -3.56 14.48 -2.62
CA LEU A 98 -4.41 14.87 -3.75
C LEU A 98 -4.52 16.40 -3.96
N VAL A 99 -4.04 17.23 -3.02
CA VAL A 99 -4.13 18.71 -3.10
C VAL A 99 -2.90 19.34 -3.79
N LYS A 100 -1.87 18.57 -4.17
CA LYS A 100 -0.62 19.13 -4.75
C LYS A 100 -0.45 18.95 -6.26
N HIS A 101 -1.53 18.69 -6.99
CA HIS A 101 -1.53 18.72 -8.45
C HIS A 101 -2.52 19.76 -8.97
N HIS A 102 -2.20 21.04 -8.78
CA HIS A 102 -2.75 22.17 -9.53
C HIS A 102 -1.60 23.13 -9.86
#